data_AF-C5NWE6-F1
#
_entry.id   AF-C5NWE6-F1
#
_cell.length_a   1.000
_cell.length_b   1.000
_cell.length_c   1.000
_cell.angle_alpha   90.00
_cell.angle_beta   90.00
_cell.angle_gamma   90.00
#
_symmetry.space_group_name_H-M   'P 1'
#
loop_
_entity.id
_entity.type
_entity.pdbx_description
1 polymer ?
#
loop_
_entity_poly.entity_id
_entity_poly.type
_entity_poly.pdbx_seq_one_letter_code
_entity_poly.pdbx_strand_id
1 'polypeptide(L)'
;MGRNKLKLGLGVLTVLATPMAVNAVANSDVLAAQGWVKTGNAWYFYNQNGTLARNAWSGNYWLGADGRMATNAWVDGGRYYVGSNGLWVKGAQKPAVTKPEVKKQGWVQNGSAWNYYYQGNIVRNAWIGSYWLGTDGRMATNSWVDNGRYYVGANGLWDKSAKKQEVKLEVKKNGWIKEGSTWYYYENGTLARNKWISSTYWVGADGKMATSSWVDGGRYYVGVNGAWVKDAKKPEVAKPVEKKQGWVKEGNTWYYYENGTLARNKWAGNYWLGADGKMATNAWVDNGRYYVDGSGAWVKNAGQGINYSSYYKVTSLYIPVYDANGRILSHVSKDTVLFRDNRSTANGRIPVQVAGLTGYVNASQVTAINSNNTFIPDYVSDGKYVYHRYSPYSKVMVAYHNANMQVGKSYYSADGINFGTFKLDHPFQFSNLKSRTNYTAADINRLYSLMGANDSKLAGKGATFKAAEQRYGVNALYLVAHSALESAWGRSKIAKDKNNFFGISAYDDTPYTSATKFDDVDSGIMGAARWINSKYLHNSGYPANGAYLGNKAGGMNVNYATAPYWGESIASIMFSANENLGRKDR
;
A
#
# COMPACT_ATOMS: atom_id res chain seq x y z
N MET A 1 -47.84 -9.67 8.89
CA MET A 1 -46.76 -9.43 7.89
C MET A 1 -46.31 -7.97 7.99
N GLY A 2 -45.30 -7.67 8.81
CA GLY A 2 -44.69 -6.33 8.88
C GLY A 2 -43.25 -6.40 8.40
N ARG A 3 -42.98 -5.99 7.16
CA ARG A 3 -41.62 -5.91 6.60
C ARG A 3 -40.90 -4.70 7.18
N ASN A 4 -40.08 -4.90 8.22
CA ASN A 4 -39.11 -3.90 8.63
C ASN A 4 -38.02 -3.77 7.54
N LYS A 5 -38.11 -2.71 6.75
CA LYS A 5 -37.10 -2.31 5.77
C LYS A 5 -35.88 -1.76 6.52
N LEU A 6 -34.88 -2.61 6.78
CA LEU A 6 -33.53 -2.15 7.10
C LEU A 6 -32.96 -1.44 5.86
N LYS A 7 -32.83 -0.11 5.93
CA LYS A 7 -31.98 0.65 5.01
C LYS A 7 -30.52 0.29 5.31
N LEU A 8 -29.94 -0.56 4.45
CA LEU A 8 -28.52 -0.91 4.45
C LEU A 8 -27.70 0.25 3.88
N GLY A 9 -27.20 1.12 4.75
CA GLY A 9 -26.08 2.00 4.41
C GLY A 9 -24.79 1.19 4.45
N LEU A 10 -24.07 1.12 3.32
CA LEU A 10 -22.69 0.62 3.24
C LEU A 10 -21.77 1.59 4.00
N GLY A 11 -21.71 1.45 5.33
CA GLY A 11 -20.69 2.06 6.18
C GLY A 11 -19.68 0.99 6.56
N VAL A 12 -18.40 1.21 6.24
CA VAL A 12 -17.28 0.43 6.79
C VAL A 12 -17.45 0.40 8.30
N LEU A 13 -17.67 -0.78 8.88
CA LEU A 13 -17.72 -0.96 10.33
C LEU A 13 -16.29 -0.79 10.85
N THR A 14 -15.97 0.42 11.31
CA THR A 14 -14.71 0.67 12.00
C THR A 14 -14.90 0.26 13.46
N VAL A 15 -14.36 -0.90 13.82
CA VAL A 15 -14.11 -1.23 15.23
C VAL A 15 -12.68 -0.77 15.52
N LEU A 16 -12.53 0.41 16.13
CA LEU A 16 -11.32 0.75 16.88
C LEU A 16 -11.32 -0.07 18.16
N ALA A 17 -10.88 -1.34 18.05
CA ALA A 17 -10.39 -2.03 19.23
C ALA A 17 -9.10 -1.32 19.63
N THR A 18 -9.18 -0.29 20.48
CA THR A 18 -8.05 0.03 21.33
C THR A 18 -7.71 -1.28 22.04
N PRO A 19 -6.46 -1.78 21.97
CA PRO A 19 -6.08 -2.87 22.85
C PRO A 19 -6.27 -2.34 24.27
N MET A 20 -7.41 -2.67 24.88
CA MET A 20 -7.47 -2.70 26.33
C MET A 20 -6.41 -3.70 26.69
N ALA A 21 -5.28 -3.20 27.21
CA ALA A 21 -4.39 -4.03 27.99
C ALA A 21 -5.31 -4.78 28.96
N VAL A 22 -5.44 -6.08 28.77
CA VAL A 22 -5.98 -6.94 29.80
C VAL A 22 -4.90 -6.91 30.87
N ASN A 23 -4.91 -5.84 31.67
CA ASN A 23 -4.32 -5.90 32.99
C ASN A 23 -4.97 -7.13 33.59
N ALA A 24 -4.15 -8.12 33.89
CA ALA A 24 -4.50 -9.08 34.91
C ALA A 24 -5.04 -8.25 36.07
N VAL A 25 -6.36 -8.29 36.29
CA VAL A 25 -6.99 -7.65 37.44
C VAL A 25 -6.66 -8.56 38.61
N ALA A 26 -5.43 -8.42 39.09
CA ALA A 26 -5.19 -8.34 40.50
C ALA A 26 -5.45 -6.88 40.89
N ASN A 27 -6.43 -6.71 41.76
CA ASN A 27 -6.74 -5.54 42.58
C ASN A 27 -7.56 -4.39 41.93
N SER A 28 -8.73 -4.23 42.53
CA SER A 28 -9.70 -3.14 42.46
C SER A 28 -9.10 -1.81 42.91
N ASP A 29 -9.46 -0.72 42.22
CA ASP A 29 -10.01 0.51 42.84
C ASP A 29 -10.57 1.43 41.74
N VAL A 30 -11.82 1.87 41.93
CA VAL A 30 -12.59 2.72 41.01
C VAL A 30 -12.32 4.18 41.35
N LEU A 31 -11.61 4.90 40.49
CA LEU A 31 -11.51 6.37 40.57
C LEU A 31 -12.45 7.01 39.55
N ALA A 32 -13.42 7.79 40.04
CA ALA A 32 -14.15 8.75 39.22
C ALA A 32 -13.18 9.82 38.69
N ALA A 33 -13.23 10.11 37.39
CA ALA A 33 -12.27 11.02 36.78
C ALA A 33 -12.47 12.47 37.28
N GLN A 34 -11.45 13.01 37.96
CA GLN A 34 -11.36 14.42 38.38
C GLN A 34 -10.31 15.15 37.51
N GLY A 35 -10.56 16.41 37.17
CA GLY A 35 -9.62 17.23 36.39
C GLY A 35 -9.76 17.08 34.88
N TRP A 36 -8.66 17.31 34.15
CA TRP A 36 -8.64 17.28 32.69
C TRP A 36 -8.66 15.84 32.16
N VAL A 37 -9.67 15.53 31.37
CA VAL A 37 -9.87 14.21 30.78
C VAL A 37 -9.92 14.38 29.27
N LYS A 38 -9.08 13.62 28.55
CA LYS A 38 -9.12 13.58 27.10
C LYS A 38 -10.03 12.44 26.65
N THR A 39 -11.07 12.76 25.89
CA THR A 39 -11.96 11.74 25.30
C THR A 39 -12.03 11.96 23.80
N GLY A 40 -11.47 11.02 23.05
CA GLY A 40 -11.19 11.20 21.63
C GLY A 40 -10.17 12.33 21.39
N ASN A 41 -10.52 13.29 20.53
CA ASN A 41 -9.68 14.44 20.24
C ASN A 41 -10.00 15.69 21.09
N ALA A 42 -11.02 15.62 21.94
CA ALA A 42 -11.44 16.75 22.75
C ALA A 42 -10.99 16.59 24.20
N TRP A 43 -10.59 17.70 24.79
CA TRP A 43 -10.35 17.80 26.21
C TRP A 43 -11.63 18.25 26.92
N TYR A 44 -11.91 17.65 28.06
CA TYR A 44 -13.01 17.94 28.94
C TYR A 44 -12.45 18.20 30.34
N PHE A 45 -13.16 18.98 31.16
CA PHE A 45 -12.74 19.24 32.52
C PHE A 45 -13.86 18.90 33.51
N TYR A 46 -13.55 18.04 34.47
CA TYR A 46 -14.45 17.67 35.56
C TYR A 46 -14.00 18.37 36.85
N ASN A 47 -14.93 19.07 37.52
CA ASN A 47 -14.65 19.75 38.78
C ASN A 47 -14.39 18.73 39.93
N GLN A 48 -14.07 19.23 41.13
CA GLN A 48 -13.75 18.39 42.30
C GLN A 48 -14.87 17.40 42.67
N ASN A 49 -16.12 17.68 42.27
CA ASN A 49 -17.27 16.81 42.50
C ASN A 49 -17.57 15.87 41.31
N GLY A 50 -16.66 15.76 40.33
CA GLY A 50 -16.83 14.90 39.15
C GLY A 50 -17.87 15.40 38.15
N THR A 51 -18.23 16.69 38.18
CA THR A 51 -19.20 17.31 37.26
C THR A 51 -18.49 18.00 36.10
N LEU A 52 -18.97 17.80 34.86
CA LEU A 52 -18.37 18.36 33.64
C LEU A 52 -18.60 19.88 33.50
N ALA A 53 -17.54 20.65 33.30
CA ALA A 53 -17.60 22.07 33.01
C ALA A 53 -18.07 22.36 31.57
N ARG A 54 -18.99 23.31 31.39
CA ARG A 54 -19.57 23.73 30.09
C ARG A 54 -19.81 25.23 30.10
N ASN A 55 -19.64 25.88 28.96
CA ASN A 55 -19.76 27.34 28.78
C ASN A 55 -18.99 28.13 29.86
N ALA A 56 -17.81 27.65 30.25
CA ALA A 56 -17.05 28.18 31.36
C ALA A 56 -15.55 28.07 31.11
N TRP A 57 -14.78 28.94 31.76
CA TRP A 57 -13.33 28.86 31.81
C TRP A 57 -12.88 27.87 32.89
N SER A 58 -11.87 27.06 32.59
CA SER A 58 -11.07 26.32 33.57
C SER A 58 -9.60 26.71 33.37
N GLY A 59 -9.10 27.58 34.24
CA GLY A 59 -7.83 28.27 34.01
C GLY A 59 -7.88 29.13 32.75
N ASN A 60 -6.91 28.94 31.84
CA ASN A 60 -6.79 29.70 30.58
C ASN A 60 -7.45 29.02 29.37
N TYR A 61 -8.35 28.06 29.62
CA TYR A 61 -8.99 27.24 28.59
C TYR A 61 -10.51 27.35 28.68
N TRP A 62 -11.17 27.51 27.53
CA TRP A 62 -12.62 27.64 27.45
C TRP A 62 -13.28 26.31 27.11
N LEU A 63 -14.28 25.91 27.89
CA LEU A 63 -15.12 24.75 27.64
C LEU A 63 -16.42 25.21 26.97
N GLY A 64 -16.69 24.72 25.76
CA GLY A 64 -17.90 25.04 25.00
C GLY A 64 -19.18 24.46 25.61
N ALA A 65 -20.30 24.65 24.90
CA ALA A 65 -21.63 24.21 25.36
C ALA A 65 -21.75 22.69 25.52
N ASP A 66 -20.97 21.93 24.75
CA ASP A 66 -20.86 20.47 24.82
C ASP A 66 -19.79 20.00 25.83
N GLY A 67 -19.10 20.94 26.50
CA GLY A 67 -18.04 20.68 27.48
C GLY A 67 -16.66 20.42 26.86
N ARG A 68 -16.51 20.57 25.54
CA ARG A 68 -15.22 20.42 24.87
C ARG A 68 -14.39 21.69 24.99
N MET A 69 -13.10 21.51 25.22
CA MET A 69 -12.13 22.60 25.16
C MET A 69 -12.02 23.13 23.73
N ALA A 70 -12.26 24.43 23.57
CA ALA A 70 -12.14 25.10 22.27
C ALA A 70 -10.67 25.33 21.89
N THR A 71 -10.37 25.26 20.58
CA THR A 71 -9.07 25.60 20.00
C THR A 71 -9.27 26.37 18.69
N ASN A 72 -8.32 27.25 18.35
CA ASN A 72 -8.36 28.10 17.14
C ASN A 72 -9.71 28.81 16.92
N ALA A 73 -10.33 29.29 17.99
CA ALA A 73 -11.69 29.78 17.93
C ALA A 73 -11.86 31.07 18.73
N TRP A 74 -12.75 31.92 18.24
CA TRP A 74 -13.33 32.99 19.04
C TRP A 74 -14.43 32.38 19.92
N VAL A 75 -14.29 32.54 21.23
CA VAL A 75 -15.13 31.91 22.26
C VAL A 75 -15.82 32.97 23.12
N ASP A 76 -16.73 32.51 23.97
CA ASP A 76 -17.42 33.36 24.94
C ASP A 76 -18.05 34.61 24.30
N GLY A 77 -18.98 34.35 23.37
CA GLY A 77 -19.67 35.38 22.60
C GLY A 77 -18.79 36.08 21.55
N GLY A 78 -17.61 35.53 21.24
CA GLY A 78 -16.67 36.11 20.28
C GLY A 78 -15.76 37.18 20.86
N ARG A 79 -15.67 37.28 22.20
CA ARG A 79 -14.86 38.28 22.92
C ARG A 79 -13.40 37.87 23.09
N TYR A 80 -13.12 36.56 23.14
CA TYR A 80 -11.78 36.04 23.41
C TYR A 80 -11.38 35.04 22.33
N TYR A 81 -10.11 35.03 21.95
CA TYR A 81 -9.58 34.04 21.02
C TYR A 81 -8.72 33.02 21.77
N VAL A 82 -8.97 31.73 21.53
CA VAL A 82 -8.11 30.65 22.00
C VAL A 82 -7.28 30.10 20.84
N GLY A 83 -5.98 29.91 21.07
CA GLY A 83 -5.03 29.45 20.06
C GLY A 83 -5.17 27.96 19.71
N SER A 84 -4.25 27.44 18.92
CA SER A 84 -4.28 26.04 18.43
C SER A 84 -4.15 24.98 19.52
N ASN A 85 -3.54 25.34 20.65
CA ASN A 85 -3.45 24.55 21.86
C ASN A 85 -4.59 24.83 22.86
N GLY A 86 -5.53 25.72 22.52
CA GLY A 86 -6.67 26.10 23.36
C GLY A 86 -6.38 27.13 24.44
N LEU A 87 -5.13 27.59 24.55
CA LEU A 87 -4.79 28.68 25.47
C LEU A 87 -5.39 29.99 24.99
N TRP A 88 -5.94 30.75 25.93
CA TRP A 88 -6.37 32.12 25.67
C TRP A 88 -5.20 32.98 25.17
N VAL A 89 -5.39 33.59 24.00
CA VAL A 89 -4.47 34.56 23.41
C VAL A 89 -4.93 35.97 23.77
N LYS A 90 -4.20 36.63 24.67
CA LYS A 90 -4.48 38.01 25.08
C LYS A 90 -4.20 38.98 23.93
N GLY A 91 -5.13 39.88 23.64
CA GLY A 91 -4.96 40.93 22.63
C GLY A 91 -5.20 40.52 21.17
N ALA A 92 -5.75 39.34 20.91
CA ALA A 92 -6.12 38.93 19.55
C ALA A 92 -7.16 39.88 18.92
N GLN A 93 -7.08 40.13 17.61
CA GLN A 93 -8.01 40.96 16.83
C GLN A 93 -8.62 40.15 15.66
N LYS A 94 -9.92 40.29 15.41
CA LYS A 94 -10.66 39.48 14.42
C LYS A 94 -10.55 40.10 13.00
N PRO A 95 -9.95 39.42 12.00
CA PRO A 95 -9.81 39.97 10.64
C PRO A 95 -11.10 39.89 9.80
N ALA A 96 -11.28 40.80 8.84
CA ALA A 96 -12.40 40.84 7.87
C ALA A 96 -12.14 40.00 6.61
N VAL A 97 -13.19 39.44 5.99
CA VAL A 97 -13.13 38.38 4.95
C VAL A 97 -13.29 38.93 3.51
N THR A 98 -12.51 38.43 2.53
CA THR A 98 -12.65 38.72 1.07
C THR A 98 -12.72 37.44 0.17
N LYS A 99 -13.31 37.57 -1.03
CA LYS A 99 -13.97 36.56 -1.93
C LYS A 99 -13.07 36.07 -3.14
N PRO A 100 -13.36 34.96 -3.89
CA PRO A 100 -12.43 34.33 -4.87
C PRO A 100 -12.57 34.76 -6.37
N GLU A 101 -11.54 34.39 -7.15
CA GLU A 101 -11.06 34.87 -8.47
C GLU A 101 -11.77 34.36 -9.76
N VAL A 102 -11.64 35.14 -10.87
CA VAL A 102 -12.28 34.94 -12.20
C VAL A 102 -11.34 34.27 -13.22
N LYS A 103 -11.84 33.33 -14.04
CA LYS A 103 -11.09 32.65 -15.12
C LYS A 103 -10.97 33.53 -16.39
N LYS A 104 -9.78 33.61 -17.01
CA LYS A 104 -9.48 34.40 -18.23
C LYS A 104 -10.03 33.74 -19.52
N GLN A 105 -10.53 34.54 -20.46
CA GLN A 105 -11.08 34.14 -21.78
C GLN A 105 -10.68 35.16 -22.86
N GLY A 106 -10.33 34.72 -24.06
CA GLY A 106 -10.00 35.58 -25.22
C GLY A 106 -8.51 35.92 -25.36
N TRP A 107 -8.22 36.91 -26.21
CA TRP A 107 -6.85 37.42 -26.39
C TRP A 107 -6.40 38.18 -25.14
N VAL A 108 -5.27 37.78 -24.59
CA VAL A 108 -4.66 38.40 -23.42
C VAL A 108 -3.21 38.71 -23.73
N GLN A 109 -2.81 39.96 -23.50
CA GLN A 109 -1.43 40.39 -23.62
C GLN A 109 -0.71 40.14 -22.30
N ASN A 110 0.29 39.25 -22.32
CA ASN A 110 1.12 38.94 -21.16
C ASN A 110 2.54 39.47 -21.45
N GLY A 111 2.83 40.68 -20.97
CA GLY A 111 4.06 41.39 -21.30
C GLY A 111 4.07 41.82 -22.78
N SER A 112 5.10 41.44 -23.52
CA SER A 112 5.24 41.76 -24.96
C SER A 112 4.59 40.73 -25.89
N ALA A 113 4.05 39.62 -25.37
CA ALA A 113 3.49 38.54 -26.17
C ALA A 113 1.96 38.48 -26.06
N TRP A 114 1.31 38.14 -27.17
CA TRP A 114 -0.12 37.85 -27.23
C TRP A 114 -0.38 36.34 -27.12
N ASN A 115 -1.27 35.95 -26.22
CA ASN A 115 -1.78 34.59 -26.06
C ASN A 115 -3.30 34.58 -26.23
N TYR A 116 -3.87 33.45 -26.63
CA TYR A 116 -5.33 33.27 -26.69
C TYR A 116 -5.79 32.21 -25.69
N TYR A 117 -6.75 32.57 -24.83
CA TYR A 117 -7.34 31.69 -23.83
C TYR A 117 -8.74 31.22 -24.25
N TYR A 118 -8.97 29.92 -24.20
CA TYR A 118 -10.29 29.31 -24.40
C TYR A 118 -10.60 28.38 -23.22
N GLN A 119 -11.69 28.66 -22.50
CA GLN A 119 -12.11 27.94 -21.30
C GLN A 119 -11.04 27.92 -20.19
N GLY A 120 -10.28 29.02 -20.08
CA GLY A 120 -9.19 29.15 -19.10
C GLY A 120 -7.85 28.53 -19.50
N ASN A 121 -7.76 27.88 -20.68
CA ASN A 121 -6.53 27.26 -21.18
C ASN A 121 -5.93 28.03 -22.36
N ILE A 122 -4.60 28.04 -22.47
CA ILE A 122 -3.88 28.67 -23.60
C ILE A 122 -3.93 27.78 -24.85
N VAL A 123 -4.34 28.35 -25.98
CA VAL A 123 -4.36 27.71 -27.30
C VAL A 123 -2.96 27.73 -27.95
N ARG A 124 -2.55 26.62 -28.58
CA ARG A 124 -1.21 26.40 -29.17
C ARG A 124 -1.29 25.66 -30.50
N ASN A 125 -0.30 25.86 -31.37
CA ASN A 125 -0.18 25.21 -32.69
C ASN A 125 -1.47 25.30 -33.54
N ALA A 126 -2.13 26.44 -33.50
CA ALA A 126 -3.41 26.62 -34.14
C ALA A 126 -3.58 28.04 -34.66
N TRP A 127 -4.39 28.17 -35.71
CA TRP A 127 -4.87 29.45 -36.21
C TRP A 127 -6.04 29.96 -35.36
N ILE A 128 -5.97 31.21 -34.93
CA ILE A 128 -7.11 31.95 -34.37
C ILE A 128 -7.33 33.16 -35.28
N GLY A 129 -8.34 33.07 -36.14
CA GLY A 129 -8.53 34.02 -37.23
C GLY A 129 -7.37 33.97 -38.21
N SER A 130 -6.72 35.12 -38.43
CA SER A 130 -5.56 35.26 -39.34
C SER A 130 -4.20 35.25 -38.63
N TYR A 131 -4.18 34.79 -37.37
CA TYR A 131 -2.99 34.77 -36.52
C TYR A 131 -2.64 33.34 -36.11
N TRP A 132 -1.36 33.00 -36.14
CA TRP A 132 -0.86 31.68 -35.75
C TRP A 132 -0.32 31.70 -34.32
N LEU A 133 -0.76 30.76 -33.49
CA LEU A 133 -0.22 30.53 -32.15
C LEU A 133 0.83 29.42 -32.23
N GLY A 134 2.06 29.71 -31.81
CA GLY A 134 3.17 28.76 -31.82
C GLY A 134 3.04 27.64 -30.79
N THR A 135 4.09 26.82 -30.69
CA THR A 135 4.17 25.68 -29.76
C THR A 135 4.17 26.08 -28.30
N ASP A 136 4.56 27.31 -27.97
CA ASP A 136 4.50 27.89 -26.63
C ASP A 136 3.17 28.61 -26.34
N GLY A 137 2.33 28.79 -27.36
CA GLY A 137 1.05 29.50 -27.30
C GLY A 137 1.16 31.01 -27.52
N ARG A 138 2.32 31.52 -27.93
CA ARG A 138 2.49 32.92 -28.30
C ARG A 138 2.14 33.12 -29.78
N MET A 139 1.56 34.28 -30.10
CA MET A 139 1.30 34.69 -31.47
C MET A 139 2.61 34.90 -32.24
N ALA A 140 2.76 34.27 -33.40
CA ALA A 140 3.94 34.41 -34.26
C ALA A 140 3.90 35.70 -35.09
N THR A 141 5.08 36.28 -35.35
CA THR A 141 5.30 37.47 -36.20
C THR A 141 6.53 37.27 -37.09
N ASN A 142 6.59 37.89 -38.27
CA ASN A 142 7.74 37.89 -39.20
C ASN A 142 8.33 36.52 -39.53
N SER A 143 7.50 35.49 -39.70
CA SER A 143 8.00 34.11 -39.83
C SER A 143 7.12 33.23 -40.72
N TRP A 144 7.73 32.20 -41.31
CA TRP A 144 6.98 31.11 -41.93
C TRP A 144 6.47 30.16 -40.84
N VAL A 145 5.16 29.92 -40.83
CA VAL A 145 4.44 29.13 -39.83
C VAL A 145 3.76 27.93 -40.48
N ASP A 146 3.22 27.03 -39.64
CA ASP A 146 2.47 25.85 -40.08
C ASP A 146 3.24 25.00 -41.11
N ASN A 147 4.41 24.51 -40.67
CA ASN A 147 5.37 23.74 -41.45
C ASN A 147 5.89 24.46 -42.71
N GLY A 148 6.01 25.78 -42.63
CA GLY A 148 6.63 26.58 -43.69
C GLY A 148 5.72 26.85 -44.88
N ARG A 149 4.40 26.67 -44.71
CA ARG A 149 3.38 26.84 -45.77
C ARG A 149 2.83 28.25 -45.87
N TYR A 150 2.82 28.99 -44.76
CA TYR A 150 2.25 30.33 -44.69
C TYR A 150 3.23 31.30 -44.03
N TYR A 151 3.27 32.55 -44.49
CA TYR A 151 4.11 33.58 -43.87
C TYR A 151 3.24 34.56 -43.08
N VAL A 152 3.60 34.87 -41.83
CA VAL A 152 2.95 35.93 -41.04
C VAL A 152 3.87 37.15 -40.94
N GLY A 153 3.31 38.34 -41.17
CA GLY A 153 4.05 39.61 -41.17
C GLY A 153 4.38 40.15 -39.78
N ALA A 154 4.87 41.39 -39.70
CA ALA A 154 5.36 42.00 -38.46
C ALA A 154 4.29 42.18 -37.37
N ASN A 155 3.03 42.31 -37.78
CA ASN A 155 1.86 42.36 -36.90
C ASN A 155 1.21 40.98 -36.67
N GLY A 156 1.82 39.90 -37.16
CA GLY A 156 1.35 38.53 -37.00
C GLY A 156 0.22 38.11 -37.94
N LEU A 157 -0.23 39.00 -38.83
CA LEU A 157 -1.23 38.67 -39.83
C LEU A 157 -0.63 37.79 -40.93
N TRP A 158 -1.37 36.78 -41.34
CA TRP A 158 -1.03 35.97 -42.50
C TRP A 158 -0.96 36.81 -43.78
N ASP A 159 0.23 36.86 -44.37
CA ASP A 159 0.48 37.42 -45.69
C ASP A 159 0.20 36.37 -46.78
N LYS A 160 -0.89 36.61 -47.52
CA LYS A 160 -1.35 35.73 -48.61
C LYS A 160 -0.57 35.94 -49.91
N SER A 161 0.26 36.97 -50.00
CA SER A 161 1.04 37.30 -51.20
C SER A 161 2.44 36.69 -51.19
N ALA A 162 2.92 36.24 -50.02
CA ALA A 162 4.21 35.59 -49.87
C ALA A 162 4.26 34.22 -50.56
N LYS A 163 5.09 34.08 -51.61
CA LYS A 163 5.34 32.82 -52.31
C LYS A 163 6.78 32.37 -52.12
N LYS A 164 6.95 31.15 -51.59
CA LYS A 164 8.26 30.50 -51.45
C LYS A 164 8.68 29.97 -52.83
N GLN A 165 9.85 30.36 -53.31
CA GLN A 165 10.37 29.97 -54.63
C GLN A 165 10.85 28.51 -54.61
N GLU A 166 10.29 27.65 -55.47
CA GLU A 166 10.66 26.23 -55.61
C GLU A 166 11.70 26.03 -56.72
N VAL A 167 12.76 25.25 -56.46
CA VAL A 167 13.78 24.86 -57.45
C VAL A 167 13.51 23.44 -57.96
N LYS A 168 13.68 23.25 -59.27
CA LYS A 168 13.14 22.18 -60.12
C LYS A 168 14.21 21.15 -60.57
N LEU A 169 13.83 19.87 -60.48
CA LEU A 169 14.19 18.63 -61.23
C LEU A 169 15.64 18.09 -61.33
N GLU A 170 15.77 16.80 -60.99
CA GLU A 170 16.96 15.94 -61.07
C GLU A 170 17.33 15.49 -62.50
N VAL A 171 18.64 15.46 -62.76
CA VAL A 171 19.29 14.88 -63.94
C VAL A 171 19.40 13.35 -63.77
N LYS A 172 18.99 12.58 -64.78
CA LYS A 172 19.25 11.12 -64.84
C LYS A 172 20.76 10.87 -64.87
N LYS A 173 21.31 10.31 -63.80
CA LYS A 173 22.72 9.90 -63.67
C LYS A 173 22.96 8.57 -64.39
N ASN A 174 24.06 8.46 -65.14
CA ASN A 174 24.50 7.21 -65.76
C ASN A 174 26.03 7.12 -65.66
N GLY A 175 26.58 5.94 -65.36
CA GLY A 175 28.01 5.73 -65.11
C GLY A 175 28.45 6.00 -63.66
N TRP A 176 29.76 6.07 -63.45
CA TRP A 176 30.35 6.38 -62.14
C TRP A 176 30.15 7.84 -61.79
N ILE A 177 29.47 8.10 -60.67
CA ILE A 177 29.26 9.43 -60.11
C ILE A 177 29.92 9.49 -58.74
N LYS A 178 30.73 10.52 -58.52
CA LYS A 178 31.31 10.81 -57.21
C LYS A 178 30.45 11.82 -56.48
N GLU A 179 29.97 11.46 -55.30
CA GLU A 179 29.22 12.35 -54.43
C GLU A 179 30.02 12.52 -53.12
N GLY A 180 30.53 13.73 -52.89
CA GLY A 180 31.52 13.99 -51.85
C GLY A 180 32.81 13.18 -52.09
N SER A 181 33.19 12.33 -51.14
CA SER A 181 34.35 11.43 -51.23
C SER A 181 34.02 10.04 -51.76
N THR A 182 32.74 9.72 -51.97
CA THR A 182 32.27 8.35 -52.25
C THR A 182 31.83 8.19 -53.70
N TRP A 183 32.16 7.05 -54.31
CA TRP A 183 31.76 6.71 -55.67
C TRP A 183 30.50 5.83 -55.68
N TYR A 184 29.60 6.11 -56.62
CA TYR A 184 28.36 5.37 -56.90
C TYR A 184 28.31 5.05 -58.39
N TYR A 185 27.61 3.99 -58.79
CA TYR A 185 27.46 3.65 -60.21
C TYR A 185 25.98 3.57 -60.59
N TYR A 186 25.58 4.29 -61.65
CA TYR A 186 24.21 4.27 -62.14
C TYR A 186 24.12 3.60 -63.51
N GLU A 187 23.14 2.72 -63.70
CA GLU A 187 22.80 2.09 -64.97
C GLU A 187 21.41 2.57 -65.39
N ASN A 188 21.35 3.34 -66.47
CA ASN A 188 20.12 3.91 -67.03
C ASN A 188 19.27 4.69 -66.00
N GLY A 189 19.93 5.45 -65.12
CA GLY A 189 19.27 6.21 -64.06
C GLY A 189 19.01 5.43 -62.77
N THR A 190 19.35 4.13 -62.71
CA THR A 190 19.16 3.28 -61.52
C THR A 190 20.49 3.01 -60.83
N LEU A 191 20.57 3.26 -59.52
CA LEU A 191 21.77 3.01 -58.72
C LEU A 191 22.05 1.50 -58.61
N ALA A 192 23.22 1.06 -59.09
CA ALA A 192 23.69 -0.31 -58.96
C ALA A 192 24.04 -0.64 -57.49
N ARG A 193 23.62 -1.82 -57.02
CA ARG A 193 23.81 -2.31 -55.65
C ARG A 193 24.15 -3.79 -55.66
N ASN A 194 25.00 -4.24 -54.74
CA ASN A 194 25.40 -5.64 -54.55
C ASN A 194 25.90 -6.34 -55.83
N LYS A 195 26.70 -5.65 -56.66
CA LYS A 195 27.24 -6.23 -57.90
C LYS A 195 28.64 -5.71 -58.21
N TRP A 196 29.34 -6.49 -59.02
CA TRP A 196 30.59 -6.07 -59.66
C TRP A 196 30.29 -5.17 -60.85
N ILE A 197 31.03 -4.07 -60.93
CA ILE A 197 31.07 -3.15 -62.06
C ILE A 197 32.39 -3.38 -62.79
N SER A 198 32.29 -3.66 -64.09
CA SER A 198 33.43 -3.94 -64.98
C SER A 198 34.38 -5.02 -64.42
N SER A 199 33.84 -6.00 -63.69
CA SER A 199 34.58 -7.10 -63.04
C SER A 199 35.75 -6.66 -62.14
N THR A 200 35.79 -5.40 -61.74
CA THR A 200 36.95 -4.79 -61.06
C THR A 200 36.56 -4.10 -59.76
N TYR A 201 35.38 -3.45 -59.72
CA TYR A 201 34.93 -2.66 -58.57
C TYR A 201 33.62 -3.22 -58.03
N TRP A 202 33.47 -3.26 -56.71
CA TRP A 202 32.24 -3.72 -56.06
C TRP A 202 31.45 -2.55 -55.49
N VAL A 203 30.14 -2.52 -55.77
CA VAL A 203 29.20 -1.60 -55.10
C VAL A 203 28.37 -2.36 -54.05
N GLY A 204 28.35 -1.85 -52.82
CA GLY A 204 27.65 -2.47 -51.69
C GLY A 204 26.12 -2.37 -51.77
N ALA A 205 25.43 -2.88 -50.75
CA ALA A 205 23.97 -2.81 -50.65
C ALA A 205 23.47 -1.36 -50.59
N ASP A 206 24.27 -0.45 -50.03
CA ASP A 206 24.00 0.98 -49.97
C ASP A 206 24.37 1.72 -51.29
N GLY A 207 24.95 1.02 -52.26
CA GLY A 207 25.32 1.53 -53.59
C GLY A 207 26.70 2.19 -53.65
N LYS A 208 27.43 2.22 -52.53
CA LYS A 208 28.77 2.81 -52.45
C LYS A 208 29.81 1.86 -53.00
N MET A 209 30.80 2.38 -53.72
CA MET A 209 31.99 1.65 -54.11
C MET A 209 32.80 1.29 -52.86
N ALA A 210 33.07 0.00 -52.68
CA ALA A 210 33.87 -0.49 -51.56
C ALA A 210 35.37 -0.21 -51.79
N THR A 211 36.09 0.12 -50.71
CA THR A 211 37.56 0.29 -50.70
C THR A 211 38.13 -0.34 -49.43
N SER A 212 39.31 -0.94 -49.51
CA SER A 212 40.02 -1.56 -48.38
C SER A 212 39.16 -2.54 -47.55
N SER A 213 38.40 -3.40 -48.23
CA SER A 213 37.43 -4.28 -47.53
C SER A 213 37.16 -5.58 -48.29
N TRP A 214 36.68 -6.59 -47.57
CA TRP A 214 36.18 -7.83 -48.16
C TRP A 214 34.73 -7.64 -48.62
N VAL A 215 34.43 -8.03 -49.85
CA VAL A 215 33.16 -7.79 -50.53
C VAL A 215 32.54 -9.08 -51.06
N ASP A 216 31.32 -9.00 -51.57
CA ASP A 216 30.61 -10.10 -52.23
C ASP A 216 30.56 -11.38 -51.38
N GLY A 217 29.92 -11.26 -50.20
CA GLY A 217 29.87 -12.33 -49.20
C GLY A 217 31.22 -12.60 -48.51
N GLY A 218 32.19 -11.70 -48.68
CA GLY A 218 33.52 -11.81 -48.10
C GLY A 218 34.45 -12.78 -48.84
N ARG A 219 34.21 -12.98 -50.15
CA ARG A 219 34.97 -13.86 -51.06
C ARG A 219 36.14 -13.16 -51.74
N TYR A 220 36.03 -11.85 -51.95
CA TYR A 220 37.01 -11.05 -52.67
C TYR A 220 37.40 -9.83 -51.85
N TYR A 221 38.65 -9.38 -51.96
CA TYR A 221 39.13 -8.16 -51.30
C TYR A 221 39.36 -7.06 -52.31
N VAL A 222 38.86 -5.85 -52.04
CA VAL A 222 39.15 -4.66 -52.83
C VAL A 222 40.15 -3.78 -52.09
N GLY A 223 41.14 -3.26 -52.83
CA GLY A 223 42.20 -2.43 -52.28
C GLY A 223 41.75 -1.00 -51.96
N VAL A 224 42.69 -0.14 -51.55
CA VAL A 224 42.42 1.27 -51.18
C VAL A 224 41.80 2.10 -52.31
N ASN A 225 42.05 1.73 -53.55
CA ASN A 225 41.47 2.34 -54.75
C ASN A 225 40.17 1.65 -55.22
N GLY A 226 39.68 0.65 -54.47
CA GLY A 226 38.46 -0.10 -54.76
C GLY A 226 38.58 -1.19 -55.82
N ALA A 227 39.77 -1.38 -56.40
CA ALA A 227 40.01 -2.44 -57.37
C ALA A 227 40.18 -3.80 -56.67
N TRP A 228 39.64 -4.86 -57.28
CA TRP A 228 39.80 -6.23 -56.81
C TRP A 228 41.26 -6.67 -56.78
N VAL A 229 41.70 -7.14 -55.62
CA VAL A 229 43.02 -7.76 -55.39
C VAL A 229 42.87 -9.27 -55.46
N LYS A 230 43.42 -9.89 -56.52
CA LYS A 230 43.21 -11.32 -56.83
C LYS A 230 43.87 -12.29 -55.84
N ASP A 231 44.95 -11.87 -55.17
CA ASP A 231 45.75 -12.73 -54.28
C ASP A 231 45.61 -12.39 -52.79
N ALA A 232 44.57 -11.62 -52.43
CA ALA A 232 44.32 -11.30 -51.03
C ALA A 232 43.93 -12.57 -50.24
N LYS A 233 44.62 -12.81 -49.12
CA LYS A 233 44.33 -13.94 -48.21
C LYS A 233 43.57 -13.43 -46.99
N LYS A 234 42.39 -13.99 -46.73
CA LYS A 234 41.56 -13.66 -45.57
C LYS A 234 42.15 -14.33 -44.32
N PRO A 235 42.48 -13.61 -43.24
CA PRO A 235 42.87 -14.26 -41.99
C PRO A 235 41.71 -15.13 -41.48
N GLU A 236 42.02 -16.38 -41.10
CA GLU A 236 41.05 -17.33 -40.55
C GLU A 236 40.49 -16.83 -39.22
N VAL A 237 39.16 -16.69 -39.15
CA VAL A 237 38.42 -16.52 -37.89
C VAL A 237 37.40 -17.65 -37.79
N ALA A 238 37.35 -18.24 -36.60
CA ALA A 238 36.76 -19.53 -36.25
C ALA A 238 35.25 -19.70 -36.55
N LYS A 239 34.87 -20.99 -36.63
CA LYS A 239 33.56 -21.62 -36.90
C LYS A 239 32.41 -21.23 -35.93
N PRO A 240 31.13 -21.55 -36.26
CA PRO A 240 29.94 -20.81 -35.81
C PRO A 240 29.39 -21.21 -34.42
N VAL A 241 28.57 -20.31 -33.90
CA VAL A 241 27.96 -20.24 -32.55
C VAL A 241 27.23 -21.53 -32.14
N GLU A 242 27.71 -22.16 -31.06
CA GLU A 242 27.00 -23.18 -30.30
C GLU A 242 25.66 -22.64 -29.75
N LYS A 243 24.60 -23.44 -29.87
CA LYS A 243 23.35 -23.17 -29.14
C LYS A 243 23.64 -23.31 -27.64
N LYS A 244 23.46 -22.21 -26.90
CA LYS A 244 23.63 -22.17 -25.44
C LYS A 244 22.64 -23.14 -24.77
N GLN A 245 23.15 -24.05 -23.96
CA GLN A 245 22.38 -25.01 -23.18
C GLN A 245 22.92 -25.02 -21.75
N GLY A 246 22.02 -25.02 -20.76
CA GLY A 246 22.38 -25.03 -19.35
C GLY A 246 22.86 -23.67 -18.85
N TRP A 247 23.69 -23.68 -17.80
CA TRP A 247 24.23 -22.48 -17.18
C TRP A 247 25.31 -21.84 -18.05
N VAL A 248 25.11 -20.57 -18.40
CA VAL A 248 26.06 -19.77 -19.17
C VAL A 248 26.38 -18.50 -18.41
N LYS A 249 27.67 -18.21 -18.22
CA LYS A 249 28.14 -16.97 -17.60
C LYS A 249 28.51 -15.97 -18.69
N GLU A 250 27.90 -14.80 -18.69
CA GLU A 250 28.24 -13.71 -19.60
C GLU A 250 28.70 -12.50 -18.76
N GLY A 251 29.98 -12.15 -18.88
CA GLY A 251 30.65 -11.23 -17.96
C GLY A 251 30.59 -11.77 -16.51
N ASN A 252 30.03 -10.98 -15.60
CA ASN A 252 29.87 -11.36 -14.19
C ASN A 252 28.48 -11.92 -13.84
N THR A 253 27.61 -12.13 -14.84
CA THR A 253 26.22 -12.54 -14.61
C THR A 253 25.97 -13.94 -15.15
N TRP A 254 25.24 -14.76 -14.39
CA TRP A 254 24.82 -16.09 -14.79
C TRP A 254 23.43 -16.08 -15.42
N TYR A 255 23.25 -16.90 -16.45
CA TYR A 255 22.01 -17.15 -17.19
C TYR A 255 21.79 -18.66 -17.32
N TYR A 256 20.55 -19.09 -17.55
CA TYR A 256 20.23 -20.50 -17.78
C TYR A 256 19.42 -20.67 -19.06
N TYR A 257 19.86 -21.57 -19.96
CA TYR A 257 19.19 -21.84 -21.23
C TYR A 257 18.63 -23.26 -21.28
N GLU A 258 17.36 -23.39 -21.66
CA GLU A 258 16.67 -24.67 -21.90
C GLU A 258 16.37 -24.78 -23.39
N ASN A 259 17.02 -25.73 -24.08
CA ASN A 259 16.89 -25.99 -25.51
C ASN A 259 17.14 -24.75 -26.38
N GLY A 260 18.16 -23.96 -26.01
CA GLY A 260 18.50 -22.70 -26.68
C GLY A 260 17.64 -21.49 -26.29
N THR A 261 16.67 -21.65 -25.37
CA THR A 261 15.80 -20.56 -24.90
C THR A 261 16.18 -20.11 -23.49
N LEU A 262 16.31 -18.80 -23.27
CA LEU A 262 16.66 -18.23 -21.96
C LEU A 262 15.52 -18.39 -20.95
N ALA A 263 15.80 -19.03 -19.82
CA ALA A 263 14.87 -19.18 -18.70
C ALA A 263 14.63 -17.84 -17.98
N ARG A 264 13.36 -17.55 -17.66
CA ARG A 264 12.93 -16.32 -16.99
C ARG A 264 11.79 -16.60 -16.01
N ASN A 265 11.75 -15.88 -14.89
CA ASN A 265 10.74 -16.01 -13.83
C ASN A 265 10.52 -17.45 -13.35
N LYS A 266 11.59 -18.24 -13.25
CA LYS A 266 11.51 -19.64 -12.82
C LYS A 266 12.76 -20.08 -12.07
N TRP A 267 12.62 -21.17 -11.34
CA TRP A 267 13.72 -21.89 -10.73
C TRP A 267 14.43 -22.79 -11.75
N ALA A 268 15.76 -22.80 -11.69
CA ALA A 268 16.62 -23.82 -12.29
C ALA A 268 17.43 -24.47 -11.18
N GLY A 269 16.96 -25.61 -10.67
CA GLY A 269 17.49 -26.19 -9.43
C GLY A 269 17.25 -25.26 -8.23
N ASN A 270 18.31 -24.93 -7.49
CA ASN A 270 18.26 -24.05 -6.31
C ASN A 270 18.46 -22.56 -6.64
N TYR A 271 18.41 -22.17 -7.91
CA TYR A 271 18.75 -20.81 -8.35
C TYR A 271 17.56 -20.19 -9.09
N TRP A 272 17.30 -18.91 -8.83
CA TRP A 272 16.19 -18.19 -9.43
C TRP A 272 16.63 -17.30 -10.59
N LEU A 273 15.93 -17.40 -11.72
CA LEU A 273 16.12 -16.56 -12.90
C LEU A 273 15.05 -15.46 -12.91
N GLY A 274 15.48 -14.20 -12.87
CA GLY A 274 14.61 -13.03 -12.89
C GLY A 274 13.85 -12.83 -14.20
N ALA A 275 13.05 -11.75 -14.27
CA ALA A 275 12.29 -11.41 -15.47
C ALA A 275 13.16 -11.07 -16.68
N ASP A 276 14.39 -10.59 -16.44
CA ASP A 276 15.41 -10.33 -17.45
C ASP A 276 16.28 -11.57 -17.77
N GLY A 277 16.04 -12.69 -17.07
CA GLY A 277 16.74 -13.96 -17.24
C GLY A 277 18.07 -14.06 -16.49
N LYS A 278 18.43 -13.04 -15.69
CA LYS A 278 19.63 -13.08 -14.85
C LYS A 278 19.40 -13.92 -13.61
N MET A 279 20.41 -14.67 -13.21
CA MET A 279 20.44 -15.35 -11.92
C MET A 279 20.51 -14.32 -10.80
N ALA A 280 19.56 -14.38 -9.88
CA ALA A 280 19.54 -13.51 -8.71
C ALA A 280 20.62 -13.93 -7.68
N THR A 281 21.24 -12.95 -7.03
CA THR A 281 22.15 -13.13 -5.88
C THR A 281 21.79 -12.11 -4.81
N ASN A 282 21.97 -12.47 -3.52
CA ASN A 282 21.64 -11.63 -2.37
C ASN A 282 20.24 -10.98 -2.43
N ALA A 283 19.23 -11.74 -2.84
CA ALA A 283 17.92 -11.18 -3.13
C ALA A 283 16.78 -12.10 -2.67
N TRP A 284 15.67 -11.48 -2.30
CA TRP A 284 14.38 -12.16 -2.18
C TRP A 284 13.76 -12.31 -3.57
N VAL A 285 13.39 -13.53 -3.91
CA VAL A 285 12.96 -13.95 -5.24
C VAL A 285 11.60 -14.64 -5.18
N ASP A 286 11.02 -14.88 -6.36
CA ASP A 286 9.76 -15.61 -6.50
C ASP A 286 8.65 -15.00 -5.61
N ASN A 287 8.38 -13.71 -5.87
CA ASN A 287 7.47 -12.86 -5.12
C ASN A 287 7.77 -12.77 -3.62
N GLY A 288 9.06 -12.79 -3.27
CA GLY A 288 9.52 -12.61 -1.90
C GLY A 288 9.35 -13.84 -1.00
N ARG A 289 9.07 -15.00 -1.60
CA ARG A 289 8.85 -16.26 -0.86
C ARG A 289 10.14 -16.98 -0.48
N TYR A 290 11.23 -16.73 -1.21
CA TYR A 290 12.50 -17.41 -1.04
C TYR A 290 13.65 -16.41 -1.12
N TYR A 291 14.72 -16.65 -0.36
CA TYR A 291 15.94 -15.84 -0.41
C TYR A 291 17.08 -16.65 -1.01
N VAL A 292 17.86 -16.01 -1.88
CA VAL A 292 19.11 -16.54 -2.42
C VAL A 292 20.30 -15.76 -1.87
N ASP A 293 21.37 -16.45 -1.47
CA ASP A 293 22.56 -15.81 -0.90
C ASP A 293 23.48 -15.20 -1.97
N GLY A 294 24.70 -14.79 -1.58
CA GLY A 294 25.68 -14.16 -2.47
C GLY A 294 26.20 -15.08 -3.58
N SER A 295 26.04 -16.38 -3.44
CA SER A 295 26.30 -17.36 -4.50
C SER A 295 25.11 -17.54 -5.44
N GLY A 296 23.92 -17.05 -5.05
CA GLY A 296 22.66 -17.22 -5.77
C GLY A 296 21.91 -18.50 -5.41
N ALA A 297 22.46 -19.33 -4.53
CA ALA A 297 21.81 -20.54 -4.06
C ALA A 297 20.65 -20.20 -3.11
N TRP A 298 19.54 -20.93 -3.26
CA TRP A 298 18.41 -20.86 -2.35
C TRP A 298 18.84 -21.26 -0.94
N VAL A 299 18.64 -20.33 -0.02
CA VAL A 299 18.84 -20.59 1.40
C VAL A 299 17.56 -21.15 1.98
N LYS A 300 17.57 -22.46 2.25
CA LYS A 300 16.48 -23.12 2.96
C LYS A 300 16.40 -22.55 4.38
N ASN A 301 15.23 -22.05 4.77
CA ASN A 301 14.99 -21.37 6.05
C ASN A 301 15.84 -20.09 6.24
N ALA A 302 16.06 -19.33 5.16
CA ALA A 302 16.73 -18.04 5.24
C ALA A 302 16.00 -17.12 6.21
N GLY A 303 16.71 -16.75 7.26
CA GLY A 303 16.08 -16.25 8.44
C GLY A 303 17.01 -15.49 9.35
N GLN A 304 17.69 -14.51 8.79
CA GLN A 304 18.42 -13.53 9.58
C GLN A 304 17.41 -12.51 10.11
N GLY A 305 17.52 -12.16 11.39
CA GLY A 305 16.68 -11.16 12.04
C GLY A 305 16.54 -9.93 11.14
N ILE A 306 15.29 -9.61 10.79
CA ILE A 306 15.01 -8.54 9.84
C ILE A 306 15.44 -7.23 10.51
N ASN A 307 16.61 -6.71 10.13
CA ASN A 307 17.01 -5.35 10.45
C ASN A 307 16.19 -4.42 9.57
N TYR A 308 15.03 -4.01 10.07
CA TYR A 308 14.25 -2.94 9.45
C TYR A 308 15.04 -1.64 9.61
N SER A 309 15.50 -1.08 8.50
CA SER A 309 16.32 0.15 8.51
C SER A 309 15.54 1.37 9.00
N SER A 310 14.21 1.31 9.02
CA SER A 310 13.34 2.39 9.47
C SER A 310 11.94 1.87 9.84
N TYR A 311 11.29 2.61 10.72
CA TYR A 311 9.90 2.38 11.14
C TYR A 311 9.09 3.65 10.92
N TYR A 312 7.80 3.48 10.71
CA TYR A 312 6.85 4.58 10.58
C TYR A 312 5.70 4.40 11.55
N LYS A 313 5.14 5.51 12.05
CA LYS A 313 3.97 5.49 12.91
C LYS A 313 2.81 6.23 12.25
N VAL A 314 1.63 5.61 12.26
CA VAL A 314 0.41 6.19 11.68
C VAL A 314 -0.07 7.37 12.52
N THR A 315 -0.30 8.52 11.88
CA THR A 315 -0.68 9.78 12.58
C THR A 315 -2.18 10.07 12.53
N SER A 316 -2.87 9.66 11.46
CA SER A 316 -4.32 9.82 11.30
C SER A 316 -5.10 8.73 12.07
N LEU A 317 -6.40 8.96 12.33
CA LEU A 317 -7.25 8.01 13.07
C LEU A 317 -7.17 6.57 12.51
N TYR A 318 -7.19 6.47 11.19
CA TYR A 318 -6.81 5.29 10.42
C TYR A 318 -6.37 5.73 9.04
N ILE A 319 -5.62 4.87 8.34
CA ILE A 319 -5.13 5.13 6.98
C ILE A 319 -5.30 3.90 6.10
N PRO A 320 -5.55 4.07 4.79
CA PRO A 320 -5.52 2.97 3.85
C PRO A 320 -4.08 2.49 3.58
N VAL A 321 -3.93 1.19 3.36
CA VAL A 321 -2.73 0.57 2.80
C VAL A 321 -3.05 0.18 1.36
N TYR A 322 -2.22 0.61 0.41
CA TYR A 322 -2.44 0.46 -1.01
C TYR A 322 -1.58 -0.65 -1.64
N ASP A 323 -2.02 -1.17 -2.77
CA ASP A 323 -1.14 -1.87 -3.72
C ASP A 323 -0.32 -0.86 -4.55
N ALA A 324 0.55 -1.37 -5.43
CA ALA A 324 1.40 -0.52 -6.29
C ALA A 324 0.59 0.33 -7.29
N ASN A 325 -0.62 -0.10 -7.64
CA ASN A 325 -1.53 0.59 -8.55
C ASN A 325 -2.43 1.62 -7.84
N GLY A 326 -2.33 1.75 -6.52
CA GLY A 326 -3.13 2.66 -5.71
C GLY A 326 -4.52 2.12 -5.33
N ARG A 327 -4.77 0.82 -5.46
CA ARG A 327 -6.00 0.19 -4.93
C ARG A 327 -5.83 -0.07 -3.44
N ILE A 328 -6.89 0.13 -2.66
CA ILE A 328 -6.88 -0.12 -1.21
C ILE A 328 -6.89 -1.63 -0.95
N LEU A 329 -5.94 -2.11 -0.17
CA LEU A 329 -5.84 -3.49 0.30
C LEU A 329 -6.53 -3.68 1.65
N SER A 330 -6.30 -2.74 2.58
CA SER A 330 -6.89 -2.72 3.93
C SER A 330 -6.71 -1.33 4.56
N HIS A 331 -7.09 -1.20 5.83
CA HIS A 331 -6.87 -0.02 6.65
C HIS A 331 -6.15 -0.40 7.95
N VAL A 332 -5.33 0.52 8.47
CA VAL A 332 -4.64 0.40 9.76
C VAL A 332 -4.93 1.60 10.64
N SER A 333 -5.07 1.39 11.94
CA SER A 333 -5.42 2.44 12.92
C SER A 333 -4.24 3.36 13.25
N LYS A 334 -4.55 4.51 13.85
CA LYS A 334 -3.59 5.41 14.48
C LYS A 334 -2.63 4.67 15.39
N ASP A 335 -1.42 5.21 15.50
CA ASP A 335 -0.35 4.72 16.35
C ASP A 335 0.24 3.35 15.96
N THR A 336 -0.32 2.69 14.94
CA THR A 336 0.26 1.48 14.36
C THR A 336 1.69 1.74 13.89
N VAL A 337 2.62 0.88 14.30
CA VAL A 337 3.99 0.86 13.80
C VAL A 337 4.03 0.04 12.51
N LEU A 338 4.56 0.65 11.46
CA LEU A 338 4.74 0.07 10.13
C LEU A 338 6.23 -0.19 9.91
N PHE A 339 6.53 -1.37 9.40
CA PHE A 339 7.89 -1.80 9.09
C PHE A 339 8.23 -1.33 7.67
N ARG A 340 9.33 -0.61 7.47
CA ARG A 340 9.76 -0.22 6.11
C ARG A 340 10.15 -1.47 5.33
N ASP A 341 9.58 -1.60 4.14
CA ASP A 341 9.89 -2.68 3.20
C ASP A 341 11.04 -2.29 2.25
N ASN A 342 11.79 -3.24 1.66
CA ASN A 342 12.94 -2.87 0.80
C ASN A 342 12.56 -2.45 -0.63
N ARG A 343 11.29 -2.53 -1.02
CA ARG A 343 10.82 -2.08 -2.34
C ARG A 343 11.07 -0.58 -2.55
N SER A 344 11.10 -0.18 -3.81
CA SER A 344 11.09 1.23 -4.23
C SER A 344 9.73 1.86 -3.98
N THR A 345 9.71 3.19 -3.79
CA THR A 345 8.47 3.95 -3.68
C THR A 345 7.64 3.84 -4.97
N ALA A 346 6.31 3.85 -4.83
CA ALA A 346 5.38 3.80 -5.95
C ALA A 346 4.43 4.99 -5.85
N ASN A 347 4.38 5.84 -6.87
CA ASN A 347 3.54 7.05 -6.89
C ASN A 347 3.70 7.93 -5.63
N GLY A 348 4.94 8.11 -5.16
CA GLY A 348 5.25 8.87 -3.94
C GLY A 348 4.84 8.21 -2.61
N ARG A 349 4.34 6.96 -2.64
CA ARG A 349 3.97 6.21 -1.45
C ARG A 349 5.14 5.38 -0.92
N ILE A 350 5.17 5.24 0.40
CA ILE A 350 6.19 4.51 1.15
C ILE A 350 5.81 3.03 1.23
N PRO A 351 6.65 2.11 0.74
CA PRO A 351 6.43 0.68 0.88
C PRO A 351 6.61 0.22 2.33
N VAL A 352 5.61 -0.50 2.84
CA VAL A 352 5.56 -0.93 4.24
C VAL A 352 5.03 -2.35 4.38
N GLN A 353 5.31 -2.96 5.53
CA GLN A 353 4.72 -4.20 5.99
C GLN A 353 4.04 -3.99 7.36
N VAL A 354 2.90 -4.64 7.57
CA VAL A 354 2.14 -4.59 8.83
C VAL A 354 1.18 -5.78 8.95
N ALA A 355 1.30 -6.55 10.03
CA ALA A 355 0.45 -7.71 10.31
C ALA A 355 0.24 -8.62 9.08
N GLY A 356 1.34 -8.95 8.40
CA GLY A 356 1.38 -9.80 7.21
C GLY A 356 1.07 -9.09 5.90
N LEU A 357 0.45 -7.91 5.95
CA LEU A 357 0.13 -7.13 4.76
C LEU A 357 1.35 -6.36 4.26
N THR A 358 1.65 -6.54 2.99
CA THR A 358 2.75 -5.88 2.29
C THR A 358 2.18 -4.91 1.26
N GLY A 359 2.37 -3.60 1.47
CA GLY A 359 1.70 -2.57 0.67
C GLY A 359 2.41 -1.22 0.69
N TYR A 360 1.67 -0.14 0.46
CA TYR A 360 2.17 1.23 0.38
C TYR A 360 1.29 2.20 1.16
N VAL A 361 1.87 3.23 1.77
CA VAL A 361 1.14 4.29 2.50
C VAL A 361 1.56 5.69 2.05
N ASN A 362 0.68 6.67 2.17
CA ASN A 362 1.05 8.06 1.83
C ASN A 362 1.99 8.64 2.89
N ALA A 363 3.05 9.33 2.47
CA ALA A 363 4.03 9.91 3.39
C ALA A 363 3.41 10.93 4.37
N SER A 364 2.37 11.67 3.95
CA SER A 364 1.66 12.64 4.80
C SER A 364 0.85 12.03 5.95
N GLN A 365 0.64 10.72 5.92
CA GLN A 365 -0.21 9.96 6.85
C GLN A 365 0.59 9.22 7.92
N VAL A 366 1.92 9.32 7.87
CA VAL A 366 2.84 8.62 8.76
C VAL A 366 3.99 9.55 9.16
N THR A 367 4.64 9.25 10.29
CA THR A 367 5.89 9.87 10.70
C THR A 367 6.97 8.82 10.85
N ALA A 368 8.21 9.12 10.46
CA ALA A 368 9.34 8.24 10.76
C ALA A 368 9.57 8.19 12.28
N ILE A 369 9.91 7.02 12.80
CA ILE A 369 10.25 6.79 14.21
C ILE A 369 11.54 5.97 14.32
N ASN A 370 12.21 6.05 15.47
CA ASN A 370 13.47 5.36 15.73
C ASN A 370 13.32 4.36 16.88
N SER A 371 13.86 3.15 16.71
CA SER A 371 13.84 2.10 17.74
C SER A 371 14.64 2.44 19.00
N ASN A 372 15.57 3.40 18.93
CA ASN A 372 16.35 3.87 20.07
C ASN A 372 15.52 4.64 21.11
N ASN A 373 14.39 5.23 20.72
CA ASN A 373 13.57 6.06 21.60
C ASN A 373 12.07 5.75 21.53
N THR A 374 11.65 4.87 20.62
CA THR A 374 10.27 4.47 20.45
C THR A 374 10.18 2.95 20.56
N PHE A 375 9.25 2.48 21.38
CA PHE A 375 8.97 1.05 21.46
C PHE A 375 8.45 0.53 20.12
N ILE A 376 9.11 -0.50 19.60
CA ILE A 376 8.69 -1.21 18.39
C ILE A 376 8.03 -2.52 18.82
N PRO A 377 6.80 -2.81 18.37
CA PRO A 377 6.13 -4.07 18.67
C PRO A 377 6.99 -5.28 18.36
N ASP A 378 7.06 -6.19 19.32
CA ASP A 378 7.96 -7.33 19.28
C ASP A 378 7.37 -8.56 19.99
N TYR A 379 8.07 -9.67 19.83
CA TYR A 379 7.67 -10.96 20.36
C TYR A 379 8.70 -11.42 21.39
N VAL A 380 8.22 -11.84 22.56
CA VAL A 380 9.07 -12.30 23.66
C VAL A 380 8.52 -13.61 24.20
N SER A 381 9.42 -14.53 24.53
CA SER A 381 9.08 -15.80 25.15
C SER A 381 9.36 -15.78 26.66
N ASP A 382 8.46 -16.36 27.46
CA ASP A 382 8.71 -16.65 28.89
C ASP A 382 9.22 -18.08 29.15
N GLY A 383 9.37 -18.89 28.09
CA GLY A 383 9.78 -20.30 28.15
C GLY A 383 8.61 -21.27 28.13
N LYS A 384 7.37 -20.79 28.29
CA LYS A 384 6.14 -21.58 28.16
C LYS A 384 5.27 -21.06 27.01
N TYR A 385 5.13 -19.74 26.89
CA TYR A 385 4.38 -19.06 25.86
C TYR A 385 5.19 -17.95 25.21
N VAL A 386 4.75 -17.58 24.02
CA VAL A 386 5.21 -16.40 23.30
C VAL A 386 4.15 -15.33 23.40
N TYR A 387 4.59 -14.10 23.67
CA TYR A 387 3.74 -12.92 23.73
C TYR A 387 4.14 -11.93 22.66
N HIS A 388 3.15 -11.37 21.99
CA HIS A 388 3.33 -10.17 21.19
C HIS A 388 3.06 -8.95 22.06
N ARG A 389 4.05 -8.07 22.19
CA ARG A 389 3.95 -6.81 22.92
C ARG A 389 3.62 -5.69 21.93
N TYR A 390 2.43 -5.10 22.06
CA TYR A 390 2.03 -3.94 21.24
C TYR A 390 2.63 -2.63 21.75
N SER A 391 2.98 -2.59 23.04
CA SER A 391 3.57 -1.45 23.71
C SER A 391 4.36 -1.93 24.95
N PRO A 392 5.09 -1.04 25.65
CA PRO A 392 5.73 -1.39 26.92
C PRO A 392 4.77 -1.92 28.00
N TYR A 393 3.47 -1.61 27.87
CA TYR A 393 2.45 -1.89 28.89
C TYR A 393 1.39 -2.89 28.44
N SER A 394 1.42 -3.36 27.19
CA SER A 394 0.38 -4.23 26.64
C SER A 394 0.98 -5.37 25.84
N LYS A 395 0.59 -6.60 26.20
CA LYS A 395 0.98 -7.82 25.51
C LYS A 395 -0.17 -8.83 25.44
N VAL A 396 -0.16 -9.68 24.43
CA VAL A 396 -1.12 -10.79 24.28
C VAL A 396 -0.38 -12.10 24.05
N MET A 397 -0.99 -13.22 24.43
CA MET A 397 -0.43 -14.56 24.29
C MET A 397 -0.77 -15.13 22.92
N VAL A 398 0.24 -15.46 22.12
CA VAL A 398 0.05 -15.77 20.69
C VAL A 398 0.38 -17.21 20.31
N ALA A 399 1.38 -17.80 20.98
CA ALA A 399 1.85 -19.14 20.66
C ALA A 399 2.42 -19.83 21.90
N TYR A 400 2.60 -21.15 21.83
CA TYR A 400 3.47 -21.86 22.77
C TYR A 400 4.94 -21.51 22.49
N HIS A 401 5.79 -21.67 23.51
CA HIS A 401 7.23 -21.47 23.38
C HIS A 401 7.81 -22.28 22.22
N ASN A 402 8.62 -21.61 21.37
CA ASN A 402 9.41 -22.26 20.34
C ASN A 402 10.85 -22.44 20.86
N ALA A 403 11.40 -23.65 20.75
CA ALA A 403 12.73 -23.99 21.26
C ALA A 403 13.88 -23.13 20.68
N ASN A 404 13.67 -22.49 19.53
CA ASN A 404 14.66 -21.57 18.93
C ASN A 404 14.59 -20.14 19.49
N MET A 405 13.63 -19.85 20.38
CA MET A 405 13.53 -18.57 21.06
C MET A 405 14.34 -18.58 22.36
N GLN A 406 15.13 -17.54 22.58
CA GLN A 406 15.74 -17.27 23.87
C GLN A 406 14.70 -16.57 24.76
N VAL A 407 14.55 -17.05 26.00
CA VAL A 407 13.64 -16.46 26.98
C VAL A 407 14.03 -15.00 27.26
N GLY A 408 13.03 -14.11 27.31
CA GLY A 408 13.22 -12.68 27.55
C GLY A 408 13.78 -11.86 26.37
N LYS A 409 14.28 -12.52 25.31
CA LYS A 409 14.80 -11.84 24.12
C LYS A 409 13.67 -11.35 23.22
N SER A 410 13.83 -10.12 22.72
CA SER A 410 12.96 -9.51 21.71
C SER A 410 13.21 -10.09 20.31
N TYR A 411 12.12 -10.46 19.64
CA TYR A 411 12.10 -10.90 18.24
C TYR A 411 11.11 -10.05 17.43
N TYR A 412 11.46 -9.71 16.19
CA TYR A 412 10.65 -8.84 15.34
C TYR A 412 10.16 -9.59 14.11
N SER A 413 8.88 -9.43 13.79
CA SER A 413 8.26 -10.00 12.59
C SER A 413 7.12 -9.09 12.13
N ALA A 414 7.09 -8.79 10.83
CA ALA A 414 6.01 -8.00 10.24
C ALA A 414 4.72 -8.82 10.06
N ASP A 415 4.80 -10.15 10.04
CA ASP A 415 3.65 -11.05 9.87
C ASP A 415 3.26 -11.82 11.14
N GLY A 416 4.14 -11.86 12.14
CA GLY A 416 3.94 -12.56 13.41
C GLY A 416 4.09 -14.07 13.33
N ILE A 417 4.42 -14.61 12.15
CA ILE A 417 4.53 -16.05 11.87
C ILE A 417 6.00 -16.40 11.61
N ASN A 418 6.65 -15.66 10.72
CA ASN A 418 7.99 -15.94 10.26
C ASN A 418 8.99 -15.06 11.03
N PHE A 419 9.91 -15.69 11.75
CA PHE A 419 10.97 -15.03 12.53
C PHE A 419 12.36 -15.33 11.96
N GLY A 420 12.37 -15.68 10.68
CA GLY A 420 13.55 -16.15 10.00
C GLY A 420 13.81 -17.63 10.23
N THR A 421 14.66 -17.97 11.20
CA THR A 421 15.12 -19.36 11.40
C THR A 421 14.03 -20.28 11.96
N PHE A 422 12.94 -19.72 12.48
CA PHE A 422 11.80 -20.47 12.99
C PHE A 422 10.49 -19.78 12.66
N LYS A 423 9.40 -20.54 12.84
CA LYS A 423 8.04 -20.04 12.73
C LYS A 423 7.28 -20.24 14.03
N LEU A 424 6.36 -19.32 14.32
CA LEU A 424 5.38 -19.51 15.38
C LEU A 424 4.15 -20.19 14.83
N ASP A 425 3.70 -21.22 15.55
CA ASP A 425 2.41 -21.85 15.33
C ASP A 425 1.37 -21.17 16.23
N HIS A 426 0.32 -20.63 15.63
CA HIS A 426 -0.72 -19.86 16.30
C HIS A 426 -2.00 -20.70 16.39
N PRO A 427 -2.33 -21.29 17.55
CA PRO A 427 -3.39 -22.28 17.66
C PRO A 427 -4.76 -21.75 17.20
N PHE A 428 -5.07 -20.48 17.50
CA PHE A 428 -6.40 -19.93 17.25
C PHE A 428 -6.48 -18.84 16.19
N GLN A 429 -5.38 -18.15 15.86
CA GLN A 429 -5.44 -17.00 14.95
C GLN A 429 -5.82 -17.39 13.52
N PHE A 430 -5.38 -18.57 13.07
CA PHE A 430 -5.62 -19.06 11.71
C PHE A 430 -6.54 -20.28 11.66
N SER A 431 -7.20 -20.62 12.78
CA SER A 431 -8.13 -21.75 12.84
C SER A 431 -9.47 -21.42 12.17
N ASN A 432 -10.12 -22.44 11.62
CA ASN A 432 -11.39 -22.29 10.92
C ASN A 432 -12.52 -22.01 11.93
N LEU A 433 -13.09 -20.81 11.88
CA LEU A 433 -14.15 -20.36 12.79
C LEU A 433 -15.51 -21.02 12.51
N LYS A 434 -15.60 -21.88 11.49
CA LYS A 434 -16.78 -22.72 11.23
C LYS A 434 -16.70 -24.09 11.91
N SER A 435 -15.53 -24.46 12.43
CA SER A 435 -15.37 -25.68 13.23
C SER A 435 -16.02 -25.49 14.60
N ARG A 436 -16.76 -26.48 15.08
CA ARG A 436 -17.39 -26.41 16.41
C ARG A 436 -16.35 -26.56 17.51
N THR A 437 -16.56 -25.86 18.62
CA THR A 437 -15.76 -26.06 19.84
C THR A 437 -16.18 -27.35 20.56
N ASN A 438 -15.20 -28.03 21.15
CA ASN A 438 -15.42 -29.19 22.03
C ASN A 438 -15.92 -28.78 23.43
N TYR A 439 -15.96 -27.48 23.74
CA TYR A 439 -16.48 -26.98 25.00
C TYR A 439 -18.00 -27.05 25.08
N THR A 440 -18.49 -27.50 26.24
CA THR A 440 -19.92 -27.54 26.58
C THR A 440 -20.42 -26.18 27.07
N ALA A 441 -21.75 -26.02 27.18
CA ALA A 441 -22.34 -24.84 27.81
C ALA A 441 -21.86 -24.64 29.26
N ALA A 442 -21.67 -25.73 30.00
CA ALA A 442 -21.16 -25.69 31.37
C ALA A 442 -19.69 -25.22 31.43
N ASP A 443 -18.86 -25.66 30.49
CA ASP A 443 -17.47 -25.19 30.37
C ASP A 443 -17.43 -23.68 30.08
N ILE A 444 -18.27 -23.19 29.15
CA ILE A 444 -18.37 -21.76 28.83
C ILE A 444 -18.84 -20.96 30.06
N ASN A 445 -19.81 -21.46 30.82
CA ASN A 445 -20.25 -20.80 32.05
C ASN A 445 -19.13 -20.73 33.10
N ARG A 446 -18.40 -21.83 33.29
CA ARG A 446 -17.24 -21.90 34.19
C ARG A 446 -16.15 -20.90 33.81
N LEU A 447 -15.93 -20.65 32.51
CA LEU A 447 -14.94 -19.70 32.03
C LEU A 447 -15.15 -18.29 32.59
N TYR A 448 -16.39 -17.80 32.66
CA TYR A 448 -16.69 -16.47 33.21
C TYR A 448 -16.24 -16.34 34.67
N SER A 449 -16.35 -17.40 35.46
CA SER A 449 -15.84 -17.44 36.84
C SER A 449 -14.32 -17.47 36.87
N LEU A 450 -13.68 -18.29 36.04
CA LEU A 450 -12.21 -18.38 35.95
C LEU A 450 -11.57 -17.06 35.51
N MET A 451 -12.26 -16.28 34.69
CA MET A 451 -11.79 -15.00 34.17
C MET A 451 -12.22 -13.80 35.05
N GLY A 452 -12.80 -14.03 36.22
CA GLY A 452 -13.21 -12.97 37.15
C GLY A 452 -14.33 -12.07 36.60
N ALA A 453 -15.21 -12.62 35.78
CA ALA A 453 -16.28 -11.90 35.07
C ALA A 453 -17.68 -12.39 35.49
N ASN A 454 -17.86 -12.73 36.77
CA ASN A 454 -19.13 -13.21 37.32
C ASN A 454 -20.25 -12.15 37.27
N ASP A 455 -19.90 -10.87 37.30
CA ASP A 455 -20.81 -9.72 37.20
C ASP A 455 -21.20 -9.39 35.73
N SER A 456 -20.72 -10.18 34.78
CA SER A 456 -21.01 -10.02 33.35
C SER A 456 -22.46 -10.34 33.01
N LYS A 457 -23.06 -9.56 32.10
CA LYS A 457 -24.33 -9.94 31.47
C LYS A 457 -24.26 -11.21 30.63
N LEU A 458 -23.05 -11.60 30.20
CA LEU A 458 -22.78 -12.82 29.45
C LEU A 458 -22.54 -14.04 30.35
N ALA A 459 -22.36 -13.85 31.66
CA ALA A 459 -22.26 -14.96 32.61
C ALA A 459 -23.55 -15.81 32.58
N GLY A 460 -23.39 -17.12 32.61
CA GLY A 460 -24.50 -18.08 32.51
C GLY A 460 -25.06 -18.31 31.09
N LYS A 461 -24.55 -17.63 30.05
CA LYS A 461 -25.07 -17.70 28.67
C LYS A 461 -24.44 -18.80 27.80
N GLY A 462 -23.76 -19.77 28.40
CA GLY A 462 -23.11 -20.87 27.67
C GLY A 462 -24.07 -21.65 26.76
N ALA A 463 -25.32 -21.87 27.19
CA ALA A 463 -26.34 -22.54 26.36
C ALA A 463 -26.66 -21.73 25.10
N THR A 464 -26.79 -20.41 25.22
CA THR A 464 -27.04 -19.50 24.10
C THR A 464 -25.89 -19.50 23.10
N PHE A 465 -24.64 -19.44 23.57
CA PHE A 465 -23.46 -19.53 22.69
C PHE A 465 -23.42 -20.85 21.91
N LYS A 466 -23.70 -21.99 22.56
CA LYS A 466 -23.76 -23.29 21.89
C LYS A 466 -24.92 -23.40 20.91
N ALA A 467 -26.08 -22.84 21.24
CA ALA A 467 -27.22 -22.79 20.33
C ALA A 467 -26.94 -21.89 19.11
N ALA A 468 -26.22 -20.78 19.30
CA ALA A 468 -25.78 -19.91 18.19
C ALA A 468 -24.78 -20.62 17.27
N GLU A 469 -23.82 -21.38 17.83
CA GLU A 469 -22.90 -22.22 17.06
C GLU A 469 -23.63 -23.29 16.25
N GLN A 470 -24.56 -24.00 16.88
CA GLN A 470 -25.33 -25.04 16.22
C GLN A 470 -26.18 -24.48 15.07
N ARG A 471 -26.79 -23.31 15.28
CA ARG A 471 -27.71 -22.69 14.32
C ARG A 471 -27.00 -22.00 13.14
N TYR A 472 -25.89 -21.31 13.41
CA TYR A 472 -25.23 -20.46 12.41
C TYR A 472 -23.86 -20.97 11.96
N GLY A 473 -23.37 -22.07 12.53
CA GLY A 473 -22.09 -22.65 12.15
C GLY A 473 -20.90 -21.76 12.49
N VAL A 474 -20.96 -21.04 13.61
CA VAL A 474 -19.89 -20.15 14.10
C VAL A 474 -19.38 -20.69 15.42
N ASN A 475 -18.08 -20.95 15.52
CA ASN A 475 -17.43 -21.51 16.71
C ASN A 475 -17.82 -20.75 17.99
N ALA A 476 -18.35 -21.46 19.00
CA ALA A 476 -18.87 -20.83 20.21
C ALA A 476 -17.76 -20.22 21.07
N LEU A 477 -16.57 -20.83 21.12
CA LEU A 477 -15.42 -20.28 21.85
C LEU A 477 -14.97 -18.95 21.24
N TYR A 478 -14.96 -18.85 19.91
CA TYR A 478 -14.72 -17.59 19.20
C TYR A 478 -15.79 -16.55 19.53
N LEU A 479 -17.09 -16.91 19.55
CA LEU A 479 -18.15 -15.96 19.91
C LEU A 479 -17.96 -15.42 21.33
N VAL A 480 -17.55 -16.27 22.27
CA VAL A 480 -17.22 -15.85 23.64
C VAL A 480 -16.01 -14.91 23.64
N ALA A 481 -14.93 -15.26 22.95
CA ALA A 481 -13.71 -14.45 22.91
C ALA A 481 -13.92 -13.09 22.23
N HIS A 482 -14.64 -13.07 21.12
CA HIS A 482 -15.00 -11.87 20.39
C HIS A 482 -15.88 -10.96 21.25
N SER A 483 -16.96 -11.49 21.84
CA SER A 483 -17.80 -10.69 22.72
C SER A 483 -17.05 -10.19 23.96
N ALA A 484 -16.15 -10.99 24.53
CA ALA A 484 -15.32 -10.59 25.65
C ALA A 484 -14.43 -9.40 25.31
N LEU A 485 -13.78 -9.40 24.14
CA LEU A 485 -12.94 -8.29 23.69
C LEU A 485 -13.75 -7.01 23.52
N GLU A 486 -14.85 -7.07 22.77
CA GLU A 486 -15.62 -5.88 22.34
C GLU A 486 -16.47 -5.27 23.46
N SER A 487 -16.70 -6.01 24.55
CA SER A 487 -17.56 -5.57 25.65
C SER A 487 -16.90 -5.58 27.03
N ALA A 488 -15.57 -5.72 27.09
CA ALA A 488 -14.82 -5.88 28.33
C ALA A 488 -15.40 -7.00 29.22
N TRP A 489 -15.61 -8.18 28.61
CA TRP A 489 -16.31 -9.33 29.22
C TRP A 489 -17.74 -9.01 29.61
N GLY A 490 -18.50 -8.29 28.77
CA GLY A 490 -19.90 -7.94 29.01
C GLY A 490 -20.13 -6.86 30.06
N ARG A 491 -19.08 -6.13 30.45
CA ARG A 491 -19.13 -5.11 31.50
C ARG A 491 -19.21 -3.67 30.97
N SER A 492 -18.93 -3.45 29.69
CA SER A 492 -18.98 -2.10 29.10
C SER A 492 -20.38 -1.50 29.18
N LYS A 493 -20.47 -0.17 29.34
CA LYS A 493 -21.75 0.54 29.44
C LYS A 493 -22.62 0.33 28.20
N ILE A 494 -22.04 0.37 27.00
CA ILE A 494 -22.75 0.14 25.74
C ILE A 494 -23.34 -1.28 25.72
N ALA A 495 -22.55 -2.28 26.11
CA ALA A 495 -23.02 -3.66 26.15
C ALA A 495 -24.16 -3.83 27.15
N LYS A 496 -24.06 -3.19 28.32
CA LYS A 496 -25.14 -3.20 29.33
C LYS A 496 -26.41 -2.49 28.85
N ASP A 497 -26.30 -1.35 28.19
CA ASP A 497 -27.46 -0.53 27.80
C ASP A 497 -28.13 -1.03 26.51
N LYS A 498 -27.36 -1.62 25.59
CA LYS A 498 -27.83 -2.01 24.25
C LYS A 498 -27.89 -3.50 23.99
N ASN A 499 -27.41 -4.33 24.91
CA ASN A 499 -27.21 -5.76 24.69
C ASN A 499 -26.37 -6.07 23.43
N ASN A 500 -25.46 -5.17 23.07
CA ASN A 500 -24.57 -5.29 21.92
C ASN A 500 -23.15 -5.58 22.41
N PHE A 501 -22.81 -6.86 22.41
CA PHE A 501 -21.56 -7.36 22.97
C PHE A 501 -20.45 -7.53 21.93
N PHE A 502 -20.74 -7.31 20.65
CA PHE A 502 -19.85 -7.59 19.52
C PHE A 502 -19.56 -6.33 18.67
N GLY A 503 -19.83 -5.13 19.21
CA GLY A 503 -19.57 -3.87 18.51
C GLY A 503 -20.35 -3.67 17.21
N ILE A 504 -21.48 -4.36 17.00
CA ILE A 504 -22.19 -4.36 15.71
C ILE A 504 -22.77 -2.97 15.44
N SER A 505 -22.31 -2.34 14.36
CA SER A 505 -22.64 -0.97 13.94
C SER A 505 -22.15 0.15 14.89
N ALA A 506 -21.16 -0.11 15.74
CA ALA A 506 -20.55 0.94 16.59
C ALA A 506 -19.41 1.66 15.83
N TYR A 507 -19.72 2.69 15.06
CA TYR A 507 -18.73 3.48 14.29
C TYR A 507 -17.88 4.40 15.19
N ASP A 508 -16.65 4.72 14.77
CA ASP A 508 -15.62 5.41 15.57
C ASP A 508 -16.04 6.80 16.07
N ASP A 509 -16.82 7.53 15.27
CA ASP A 509 -17.27 8.90 15.55
C ASP A 509 -18.55 8.95 16.38
N THR A 510 -19.31 7.85 16.41
CA THR A 510 -20.67 7.77 16.94
C THR A 510 -20.99 6.41 17.59
N PRO A 511 -20.08 5.83 18.42
CA PRO A 511 -20.18 4.42 18.81
C PRO A 511 -21.44 4.12 19.63
N TYR A 512 -21.82 5.04 20.54
CA TYR A 512 -23.01 4.87 21.36
C TYR A 512 -24.30 5.02 20.55
N THR A 513 -24.41 5.98 19.63
CA THR A 513 -25.65 6.20 18.86
C THR A 513 -25.85 5.16 17.77
N SER A 514 -24.77 4.73 17.11
CA SER A 514 -24.81 3.85 15.94
C SER A 514 -24.94 2.37 16.29
N ALA A 515 -24.47 1.96 17.48
CA ALA A 515 -24.54 0.57 17.92
C ALA A 515 -25.97 0.01 17.85
N THR A 516 -26.11 -1.16 17.21
CA THR A 516 -27.39 -1.89 17.15
C THR A 516 -27.86 -2.20 18.57
N LYS A 517 -29.14 -1.97 18.88
CA LYS A 517 -29.76 -2.38 20.14
C LYS A 517 -30.48 -3.72 19.93
N PHE A 518 -30.29 -4.64 20.86
CA PHE A 518 -31.01 -5.91 20.91
C PHE A 518 -31.96 -5.93 22.12
N ASP A 519 -33.07 -6.65 21.98
CA ASP A 519 -34.12 -6.74 23.00
C ASP A 519 -33.58 -7.35 24.30
N ASP A 520 -32.76 -8.40 24.19
CA ASP A 520 -32.09 -9.07 25.30
C ASP A 520 -30.69 -9.59 24.91
N VAL A 521 -30.00 -10.17 25.89
CA VAL A 521 -28.64 -10.73 25.74
C VAL A 521 -28.62 -11.89 24.74
N ASP A 522 -29.64 -12.73 24.75
CA ASP A 522 -29.68 -13.94 23.92
C ASP A 522 -29.85 -13.60 22.44
N SER A 523 -30.75 -12.66 22.16
CA SER A 523 -30.97 -12.05 20.85
C SER A 523 -29.71 -11.34 20.34
N GLY A 524 -28.93 -10.72 21.22
CA GLY A 524 -27.63 -10.13 20.91
C GLY A 524 -26.62 -11.17 20.43
N ILE A 525 -26.45 -12.27 21.17
CA ILE A 525 -25.53 -13.38 20.81
C ILE A 525 -25.96 -14.03 19.49
N MET A 526 -27.25 -14.36 19.36
CA MET A 526 -27.82 -14.99 18.15
C MET A 526 -27.71 -14.08 16.93
N GLY A 527 -28.02 -12.79 17.10
CA GLY A 527 -27.93 -11.78 16.05
C GLY A 527 -26.50 -11.59 15.56
N ALA A 528 -25.54 -11.58 16.49
CA ALA A 528 -24.12 -11.48 16.17
C ALA A 528 -23.61 -12.69 15.40
N ALA A 529 -23.88 -13.90 15.87
CA ALA A 529 -23.47 -15.13 15.17
C ALA A 529 -24.03 -15.19 13.74
N ARG A 530 -25.31 -14.85 13.55
CA ARG A 530 -25.94 -14.75 12.23
C ARG A 530 -25.21 -13.75 11.32
N TRP A 531 -24.94 -12.56 11.85
CA TRP A 531 -24.31 -11.49 11.08
C TRP A 531 -22.85 -11.81 10.72
N ILE A 532 -22.06 -12.31 11.68
CA ILE A 532 -20.68 -12.75 11.44
C ILE A 532 -20.62 -13.83 10.37
N ASN A 533 -21.45 -14.87 10.48
CA ASN A 533 -21.49 -15.92 9.46
C ASN A 533 -21.85 -15.35 8.08
N SER A 534 -22.93 -14.57 8.02
CA SER A 534 -23.42 -13.99 6.76
C SER A 534 -22.43 -13.05 6.08
N LYS A 535 -21.66 -12.26 6.84
CA LYS A 535 -20.80 -11.21 6.27
C LYS A 535 -19.35 -11.63 6.07
N TYR A 536 -18.83 -12.52 6.92
CA TYR A 536 -17.39 -12.82 6.96
C TYR A 536 -17.05 -14.30 6.75
N LEU A 537 -17.85 -15.25 7.25
CA LEU A 537 -17.46 -16.68 7.21
C LEU A 537 -18.08 -17.46 6.03
N HIS A 538 -19.27 -17.08 5.57
CA HIS A 538 -19.96 -17.75 4.45
C HIS A 538 -19.85 -16.97 3.13
N ASN A 539 -19.80 -15.64 3.20
CA ASN A 539 -19.71 -14.79 2.01
C ASN A 539 -18.34 -14.96 1.33
N SER A 540 -18.32 -14.97 -0.01
CA SER A 540 -17.09 -14.95 -0.81
C SER A 540 -16.74 -13.55 -1.32
N GLY A 541 -17.67 -12.60 -1.23
CA GLY A 541 -17.46 -11.20 -1.60
C GLY A 541 -17.07 -10.31 -0.40
N TYR A 542 -16.78 -9.04 -0.68
CA TYR A 542 -16.49 -8.05 0.35
C TYR A 542 -17.60 -8.01 1.43
N PRO A 543 -17.26 -7.98 2.73
CA PRO A 543 -15.92 -7.81 3.31
C PRO A 543 -15.14 -9.12 3.60
N ALA A 544 -15.64 -10.30 3.22
CA ALA A 544 -15.02 -11.57 3.58
C ALA A 544 -13.64 -11.78 2.92
N ASN A 545 -12.72 -12.39 3.67
CA ASN A 545 -11.36 -12.73 3.20
C ASN A 545 -10.85 -14.06 3.79
N GLY A 546 -11.77 -14.99 4.06
CA GLY A 546 -11.48 -16.27 4.70
C GLY A 546 -12.20 -16.44 6.04
N ALA A 547 -12.53 -17.68 6.37
CA ALA A 547 -13.33 -18.03 7.56
C ALA A 547 -12.46 -18.25 8.82
N TYR A 548 -11.49 -17.36 9.06
CA TYR A 548 -10.58 -17.38 10.20
C TYR A 548 -10.29 -15.94 10.67
N LEU A 549 -9.78 -15.75 11.89
CA LEU A 549 -9.51 -14.41 12.46
C LEU A 549 -8.48 -13.67 11.61
N GLY A 550 -7.31 -14.30 11.46
CA GLY A 550 -6.23 -13.88 10.59
C GLY A 550 -5.54 -12.59 11.03
N ASN A 551 -4.99 -11.89 10.03
CA ASN A 551 -4.22 -10.66 10.18
C ASN A 551 -4.62 -9.69 9.04
N LYS A 552 -3.76 -8.74 8.68
CA LYS A 552 -4.08 -7.78 7.61
C LYS A 552 -3.92 -8.35 6.20
N ALA A 553 -3.30 -9.52 6.05
CA ALA A 553 -3.14 -10.20 4.77
C ALA A 553 -4.28 -11.17 4.42
N GLY A 554 -4.97 -11.70 5.43
CA GLY A 554 -6.06 -12.66 5.23
C GLY A 554 -6.92 -12.86 6.47
N GLY A 555 -8.13 -13.36 6.27
CA GLY A 555 -9.13 -13.57 7.33
C GLY A 555 -10.00 -12.35 7.61
N MET A 556 -10.76 -12.41 8.71
CA MET A 556 -11.70 -11.35 9.10
C MET A 556 -10.99 -10.00 9.29
N ASN A 557 -9.80 -9.99 9.88
CA ASN A 557 -9.07 -8.78 10.29
C ASN A 557 -8.66 -7.86 9.11
N VAL A 558 -8.67 -8.36 7.86
CA VAL A 558 -8.47 -7.52 6.67
C VAL A 558 -9.50 -6.38 6.61
N ASN A 559 -10.77 -6.68 6.89
CA ASN A 559 -11.88 -5.74 6.69
C ASN A 559 -12.77 -5.57 7.93
N TYR A 560 -12.51 -6.28 9.03
CA TYR A 560 -13.33 -6.20 10.24
C TYR A 560 -12.95 -5.02 11.15
N ALA A 561 -11.66 -4.83 11.41
CA ALA A 561 -11.16 -3.79 12.32
C ALA A 561 -10.03 -3.02 11.66
N THR A 562 -9.78 -1.77 12.05
CA THR A 562 -8.57 -1.03 11.62
C THR A 562 -7.36 -1.43 12.46
N ALA A 563 -7.56 -1.94 13.68
CA ALA A 563 -6.50 -2.46 14.53
C ALA A 563 -5.79 -3.66 13.85
N PRO A 564 -4.48 -3.58 13.56
CA PRO A 564 -3.77 -4.62 12.79
C PRO A 564 -3.73 -5.98 13.51
N TYR A 565 -3.83 -5.98 14.83
CA TYR A 565 -3.71 -7.19 15.67
C TYR A 565 -5.04 -7.59 16.34
N TRP A 566 -6.19 -7.12 15.83
CA TRP A 566 -7.51 -7.51 16.35
C TRP A 566 -7.71 -9.04 16.35
N GLY A 567 -7.35 -9.70 15.25
CA GLY A 567 -7.49 -11.16 15.14
C GLY A 567 -6.62 -11.91 16.15
N GLU A 568 -5.41 -11.40 16.41
CA GLU A 568 -4.49 -11.93 17.41
C GLU A 568 -5.01 -11.72 18.84
N SER A 569 -5.63 -10.57 19.12
CA SER A 569 -6.23 -10.27 20.42
C SER A 569 -7.39 -11.21 20.76
N ILE A 570 -8.27 -11.51 19.79
CA ILE A 570 -9.32 -12.53 19.97
C ILE A 570 -8.71 -13.92 20.14
N ALA A 571 -7.73 -14.28 19.30
CA ALA A 571 -7.04 -15.56 19.38
C ALA A 571 -6.38 -15.76 20.75
N SER A 572 -5.81 -14.70 21.34
CA SER A 572 -5.24 -14.74 22.68
C SER A 572 -6.29 -15.04 23.75
N ILE A 573 -7.50 -14.49 23.63
CA ILE A 573 -8.59 -14.80 24.59
C ILE A 573 -9.04 -16.26 24.41
N MET A 574 -9.18 -16.74 23.17
CA MET A 574 -9.48 -18.15 22.90
C MET A 574 -8.40 -19.06 23.48
N PHE A 575 -7.13 -18.66 23.33
CA PHE A 575 -6.00 -19.42 23.84
C PHE A 575 -5.99 -19.46 25.37
N SER A 576 -6.13 -18.32 26.05
CA SER A 576 -6.25 -18.27 27.51
C SER A 576 -7.45 -19.07 28.02
N ALA A 577 -8.60 -19.02 27.33
CA ALA A 577 -9.76 -19.83 27.69
C ALA A 577 -9.47 -21.33 27.55
N ASN A 578 -8.83 -21.74 26.46
CA ASN A 578 -8.44 -23.12 26.22
C ASN A 578 -7.50 -23.64 27.32
N GLU A 579 -6.51 -22.84 27.73
CA GLU A 579 -5.60 -23.17 28.83
C GLU A 579 -6.33 -23.39 30.16
N ASN A 580 -7.27 -22.51 30.49
CA ASN A 580 -8.01 -22.56 31.75
C ASN A 580 -9.09 -23.66 31.79
N LEU A 581 -9.55 -24.13 30.63
CA LEU A 581 -10.59 -25.16 30.51
C LEU A 581 -10.04 -26.54 30.13
N GLY A 582 -8.72 -26.76 30.25
CA GLY A 582 -8.11 -28.08 30.06
C GLY A 582 -7.85 -28.48 28.60
N ARG A 583 -7.66 -27.51 27.70
CA ARG A 583 -7.14 -27.68 26.34
C ARG A 583 -7.94 -28.65 25.43
N LYS A 584 -9.27 -28.45 25.34
CA LYS A 584 -10.15 -29.31 24.52
C LYS A 584 -10.15 -28.93 23.04
N ASP A 585 -9.73 -27.72 22.69
CA ASP A 585 -9.62 -27.25 21.30
C ASP A 585 -8.14 -27.04 20.92
N ARG A 586 -7.85 -27.11 19.60
CA ARG A 586 -6.53 -26.81 19.01
C ARG A 586 -6.66 -26.13 17.67
#